data_AF-A0AAP8X1F9-F1
#
_entry.id   AF-A0AAP8X1F9-F1
#
_cell.length_a   1.000
_cell.length_b   1.000
_cell.length_c   1.000
_cell.angle_alpha   90.00
_cell.angle_beta   90.00
_cell.angle_gamma   90.00
#
_symmetry.space_group_name_H-M   'P 1'
#
loop_
_entity.id
_entity.type
_entity.pdbx_description
1 polymer ?
#
loop_
_entity_poly.entity_id
_entity_poly.type
_entity_poly.pdbx_seq_one_letter_code
_entity_poly.pdbx_strand_id
1 'polypeptide(L)'
;MLELLIGVAVTILVGRYIIKGYSATGVLLVGGLLLLAVSAMLGKNVLPASAKATGWSATDIVEYVKILLMSRGGDLGMMIMVLCGFAAYMTHIGANDVVVKLVSRPLKMINSPYLLMIAAYFVACLMSLAVSSATGLGVLLMATLFPVMVNVGISRGAAAAICASPVALILSPTSGDVVLAAQASQMKLVDFAFKATLPISIMAIVCMAVAHFFWQRYLDNKANVSHEILDVSEITTDAPRFYAILPFTPIMGVLVFDGKWGPELHIITVLVICMVLAAVLEFVRSFSAKKVFDGLDVAYRGMADAFSSVVILLVAAGVFAQGLGTIGFISGLIGLAQSFGSGGLVIMLVLVAITMLAAMTTGSGNAPFYAFVELIPKLASQMGINPAYLAIPMLQASNLGRTISPVSGVVVAVAGMAKISPFEVVKRTSVPVLVGLIVVVVATEIMVPA
;
A
#
# COMPACT_ATOMS: atom_id res chain seq x y z
N MET A 1 -16.62 17.51 26.43
CA MET A 1 -15.19 17.39 26.78
C MET A 1 -14.81 16.00 27.29
N LEU A 2 -15.63 15.33 28.12
CA LEU A 2 -15.36 13.96 28.58
C LEU A 2 -15.17 12.96 27.42
N GLU A 3 -16.01 13.03 26.40
CA GLU A 3 -15.95 12.20 25.18
C GLU A 3 -14.63 12.34 24.41
N LEU A 4 -14.13 13.58 24.32
CA LEU A 4 -12.83 13.90 23.73
C LEU A 4 -11.69 13.31 24.56
N LEU A 5 -11.72 13.47 25.88
CA LEU A 5 -10.68 12.94 26.76
C LEU A 5 -10.59 11.42 26.68
N ILE A 6 -11.72 10.72 26.68
CA ILE A 6 -11.74 9.25 26.57
C ILE A 6 -11.23 8.82 25.19
N GLY A 7 -11.72 9.44 24.11
CA GLY A 7 -11.25 9.14 22.76
C GLY A 7 -9.75 9.41 22.57
N VAL A 8 -9.22 10.54 23.06
CA VAL A 8 -7.78 10.85 23.06
C VAL A 8 -7.01 9.81 23.87
N ALA A 9 -7.44 9.48 25.09
CA ALA A 9 -6.74 8.54 25.95
C ALA A 9 -6.62 7.16 25.32
N VAL A 10 -7.72 6.62 24.78
CA VAL A 10 -7.69 5.31 24.10
C VAL A 10 -6.86 5.37 22.82
N THR A 11 -6.95 6.45 22.05
CA THR A 11 -6.16 6.62 20.81
C THR A 11 -4.65 6.69 21.11
N ILE A 12 -4.25 7.42 22.15
CA ILE A 12 -2.84 7.49 22.59
C ILE A 12 -2.36 6.11 23.07
N LEU A 13 -3.18 5.37 23.83
CA LEU A 13 -2.85 4.01 24.25
C LEU A 13 -2.65 3.09 23.04
N VAL A 14 -3.61 3.08 22.11
CA VAL A 14 -3.53 2.29 20.86
C VAL A 14 -2.25 2.63 20.10
N GLY A 15 -2.00 3.93 19.85
CA GLY A 15 -0.78 4.38 19.17
C GLY A 15 0.50 3.95 19.89
N ARG A 16 0.55 4.07 21.23
CA ARG A 16 1.70 3.67 22.05
C ARG A 16 1.98 2.17 21.97
N TYR A 17 0.96 1.32 22.00
CA TYR A 17 1.14 -0.14 21.90
C TYR A 17 1.57 -0.56 20.49
N ILE A 18 1.05 0.09 19.44
CA ILE A 18 1.51 -0.13 18.06
C ILE A 18 2.99 0.26 17.92
N ILE A 19 3.41 1.43 18.44
CA ILE A 19 4.81 1.88 18.42
C ILE A 19 5.71 0.92 19.22
N LYS A 20 5.20 0.27 20.26
CA LYS A 20 5.92 -0.76 21.04
C LYS A 20 5.99 -2.13 20.34
N GLY A 21 5.46 -2.28 19.14
CA GLY A 21 5.54 -3.52 18.35
C GLY A 21 4.45 -4.55 18.65
N TYR A 22 3.37 -4.18 19.34
CA TYR A 22 2.21 -5.06 19.49
C TYR A 22 1.43 -5.16 18.17
N SER A 23 0.76 -6.29 17.93
CA SER A 23 -0.08 -6.48 16.73
C SER A 23 -1.16 -5.40 16.65
N ALA A 24 -1.13 -4.60 15.58
CA ALA A 24 -2.12 -3.55 15.34
C ALA A 24 -3.55 -4.09 15.36
N THR A 25 -3.76 -5.28 14.80
CA THR A 25 -5.06 -5.98 14.79
C THR A 25 -5.61 -6.17 16.20
N GLY A 26 -4.80 -6.72 17.10
CA GLY A 26 -5.23 -6.96 18.48
C GLY A 26 -5.46 -5.67 19.26
N VAL A 27 -4.55 -4.71 19.11
CA VAL A 27 -4.61 -3.42 19.83
C VAL A 27 -5.82 -2.60 19.40
N LEU A 28 -6.11 -2.52 18.09
CA LEU A 28 -7.29 -1.82 17.56
C LEU A 28 -8.59 -2.49 17.96
N LEU A 29 -8.66 -3.82 17.91
CA LEU A 29 -9.86 -4.55 18.30
C LEU A 29 -10.18 -4.32 19.78
N VAL A 30 -9.21 -4.47 20.67
CA VAL A 30 -9.39 -4.24 22.11
C VAL A 30 -9.74 -2.78 22.39
N GLY A 31 -9.03 -1.83 21.76
CA GLY A 31 -9.34 -0.40 21.89
C GLY A 31 -10.76 -0.06 21.43
N GLY A 32 -11.20 -0.66 20.32
CA GLY A 32 -12.54 -0.46 19.77
C GLY A 32 -13.62 -1.05 20.65
N LEU A 33 -13.44 -2.28 21.14
CA LEU A 33 -14.37 -2.91 22.08
C LEU A 33 -14.49 -2.11 23.38
N LEU A 34 -13.38 -1.58 23.91
CA LEU A 34 -13.38 -0.69 25.08
C LEU A 34 -14.19 0.59 24.82
N LEU A 35 -13.98 1.24 23.67
CA LEU A 35 -14.74 2.46 23.29
C LEU A 35 -16.23 2.18 23.11
N LEU A 36 -16.60 1.05 22.51
CA LEU A 36 -17.99 0.63 22.35
C LEU A 36 -18.63 0.28 23.70
N ALA A 37 -17.91 -0.39 24.60
CA ALA A 37 -18.37 -0.67 25.95
C ALA A 37 -18.62 0.62 26.75
N VAL A 38 -17.70 1.58 26.68
CA VAL A 38 -17.89 2.89 27.31
C VAL A 38 -19.06 3.65 26.66
N SER A 39 -19.20 3.60 25.34
CA SER A 39 -20.33 4.22 24.63
C SER A 39 -21.67 3.64 25.06
N ALA A 40 -21.76 2.32 25.22
CA ALA A 40 -22.95 1.64 25.74
C ALA A 40 -23.28 2.06 27.18
N MET A 41 -22.26 2.18 28.05
CA MET A 41 -22.44 2.67 29.42
C MET A 41 -22.93 4.13 29.48
N LEU A 42 -22.57 4.93 28.49
CA LEU A 42 -23.04 6.31 28.32
C LEU A 42 -24.44 6.39 27.66
N GLY A 43 -25.11 5.26 27.43
CA GLY A 43 -26.45 5.20 26.83
C GLY A 43 -26.48 5.49 25.32
N LYS A 44 -25.33 5.45 24.64
CA LYS A 44 -25.24 5.69 23.20
C LYS A 44 -25.46 4.41 22.40
N ASN A 45 -26.10 4.54 21.24
CA ASN A 45 -26.28 3.42 20.32
C ASN A 45 -24.94 2.98 19.72
N VAL A 46 -24.60 1.71 19.94
CA VAL A 46 -23.35 1.09 19.49
C VAL A 46 -23.45 0.64 18.03
N LEU A 47 -24.61 0.11 17.66
CA LEU A 47 -24.90 -0.36 16.31
C LEU A 47 -25.18 0.80 15.34
N PRO A 48 -24.82 0.67 14.06
CA PRO A 48 -25.26 1.58 13.00
C PRO A 48 -26.79 1.63 12.94
N ALA A 49 -27.35 2.77 12.53
CA ALA A 49 -28.80 2.95 12.41
C ALA A 49 -29.50 1.95 11.48
N SER A 50 -28.75 1.35 10.55
CA SER A 50 -29.24 0.32 9.62
C SER A 50 -29.26 -1.10 10.20
N ALA A 51 -28.69 -1.33 11.39
CA ALA A 51 -28.59 -2.64 12.01
C ALA A 51 -29.65 -2.83 13.10
N LYS A 52 -30.31 -4.00 13.10
CA LYS A 52 -31.31 -4.35 14.11
C LYS A 52 -30.63 -4.68 15.43
N ALA A 53 -31.06 -4.03 16.51
CA ALA A 53 -30.56 -4.33 17.85
C ALA A 53 -30.92 -5.75 18.28
N THR A 54 -30.00 -6.39 19.01
CA THR A 54 -30.18 -7.72 19.61
C THR A 54 -31.06 -7.67 20.87
N GLY A 55 -31.30 -6.46 21.40
CA GLY A 55 -32.09 -6.20 22.60
C GLY A 55 -31.25 -5.96 23.86
N TRP A 56 -29.95 -6.31 23.85
CA TRP A 56 -29.02 -6.08 24.96
C TRP A 56 -27.75 -5.36 24.44
N SER A 57 -27.33 -4.30 25.11
CA SER A 57 -26.20 -3.47 24.66
C SER A 57 -24.86 -4.21 24.63
N ALA A 58 -24.66 -5.19 25.52
CA ALA A 58 -23.47 -6.02 25.53
C ALA A 58 -23.39 -6.95 24.29
N THR A 59 -24.52 -7.52 23.88
CA THR A 59 -24.58 -8.38 22.68
C THR A 59 -24.54 -7.56 21.41
N ASP A 60 -25.02 -6.31 21.42
CA ASP A 60 -24.91 -5.37 20.30
C ASP A 60 -23.44 -5.05 19.94
N ILE A 61 -22.53 -5.01 20.93
CA ILE A 61 -21.09 -4.83 20.69
C ILE A 61 -20.52 -6.01 19.89
N VAL A 62 -20.84 -7.23 20.29
CA VAL A 62 -20.35 -8.46 19.62
C VAL A 62 -21.02 -8.63 18.26
N GLU A 63 -22.30 -8.30 18.16
CA GLU A 63 -23.05 -8.28 16.90
C GLU A 63 -22.41 -7.32 15.90
N TYR A 64 -21.93 -6.16 16.36
CA TYR A 64 -21.21 -5.24 15.47
C TYR A 64 -19.93 -5.84 14.90
N VAL A 65 -19.18 -6.61 15.68
CA VAL A 65 -18.00 -7.35 15.19
C VAL A 65 -18.40 -8.34 14.10
N LYS A 66 -19.51 -9.08 14.28
CA LYS A 66 -20.03 -10.00 13.27
C LYS A 66 -20.43 -9.26 11.98
N ILE A 67 -21.12 -8.13 12.09
CA ILE A 67 -21.52 -7.31 10.94
C ILE A 67 -20.28 -6.88 10.15
N LEU A 68 -19.21 -6.45 10.83
CA LEU A 68 -17.96 -6.09 10.17
C LEU A 68 -17.26 -7.30 9.56
N LEU A 69 -17.23 -8.46 10.22
CA LEU A 69 -16.68 -9.70 9.63
C LEU A 69 -17.41 -10.07 8.33
N MET A 70 -18.74 -9.97 8.30
CA MET A 70 -19.54 -10.31 7.13
C MET A 70 -19.36 -9.28 6.01
N SER A 71 -19.49 -7.98 6.32
CA SER A 71 -19.39 -6.92 5.30
C SER A 71 -17.96 -6.67 4.84
N ARG A 72 -17.01 -6.46 5.76
CA ARG A 72 -15.61 -6.22 5.41
C ARG A 72 -14.93 -7.49 4.92
N GLY A 73 -15.27 -8.66 5.45
CA GLY A 73 -14.71 -9.92 4.97
C GLY A 73 -15.28 -10.37 3.62
N GLY A 74 -16.60 -10.26 3.44
CA GLY A 74 -17.31 -10.70 2.23
C GLY A 74 -17.10 -9.82 1.01
N ASP A 75 -16.99 -8.49 1.20
CA ASP A 75 -16.87 -7.55 0.07
C ASP A 75 -15.40 -7.16 -0.16
N LEU A 76 -14.96 -6.14 0.57
CA LEU A 76 -13.65 -5.51 0.44
C LEU A 76 -12.49 -6.48 0.72
N GLY A 77 -12.63 -7.29 1.76
CA GLY A 77 -11.67 -8.31 2.13
C GLY A 77 -11.52 -9.37 1.04
N MET A 78 -12.63 -9.78 0.42
CA MET A 78 -12.60 -10.73 -0.69
C MET A 78 -11.93 -10.16 -1.93
N MET A 79 -12.15 -8.88 -2.25
CA MET A 79 -11.41 -8.18 -3.30
C MET A 79 -9.90 -8.25 -3.07
N ILE A 80 -9.44 -7.92 -1.86
CA ILE A 80 -8.02 -7.92 -1.51
C ILE A 80 -7.45 -9.33 -1.52
N MET A 81 -8.17 -10.31 -0.98
CA MET A 81 -7.73 -11.71 -0.95
C MET A 81 -7.48 -12.24 -2.37
N VAL A 82 -8.45 -12.11 -3.28
CA VAL A 82 -8.31 -12.62 -4.66
C VAL A 82 -7.18 -11.91 -5.40
N LEU A 83 -6.98 -10.61 -5.16
CA LEU A 83 -5.88 -9.83 -5.72
C LEU A 83 -4.51 -10.32 -5.22
N CYS A 84 -4.37 -10.56 -3.91
CA CYS A 84 -3.17 -11.15 -3.33
C CYS A 84 -2.91 -12.58 -3.83
N GLY A 85 -3.96 -13.39 -3.98
CA GLY A 85 -3.85 -14.73 -4.56
C GLY A 85 -3.39 -14.70 -6.01
N PHE A 86 -3.94 -13.80 -6.82
CA PHE A 86 -3.47 -13.58 -8.20
C PHE A 86 -2.01 -13.15 -8.24
N ALA A 87 -1.60 -12.19 -7.41
CA ALA A 87 -0.21 -11.72 -7.35
C ALA A 87 0.77 -12.85 -6.93
N ALA A 88 0.37 -13.68 -5.96
CA ALA A 88 1.12 -14.87 -5.56
C ALA A 88 1.27 -15.85 -6.72
N TYR A 89 0.20 -16.10 -7.48
CA TYR A 89 0.22 -16.98 -8.64
C TYR A 89 1.13 -16.45 -9.76
N MET A 90 1.07 -15.15 -10.08
CA MET A 90 1.95 -14.52 -11.09
C MET A 90 3.43 -14.64 -10.75
N THR A 91 3.74 -14.57 -9.45
CA THR A 91 5.10 -14.80 -8.96
C THR A 91 5.49 -16.28 -9.11
N HIS A 92 4.59 -17.19 -8.73
CA HIS A 92 4.84 -18.63 -8.79
C HIS A 92 5.14 -19.14 -10.21
N ILE A 93 4.38 -18.69 -11.21
CA ILE A 93 4.57 -19.11 -12.61
C ILE A 93 5.72 -18.37 -13.31
N GLY A 94 6.43 -17.48 -12.62
CA GLY A 94 7.56 -16.70 -13.13
C GLY A 94 7.17 -15.53 -14.05
N ALA A 95 5.89 -15.14 -14.12
CA ALA A 95 5.45 -14.07 -15.01
C ALA A 95 6.06 -12.71 -14.61
N ASN A 96 6.16 -12.43 -13.31
CA ASN A 96 6.81 -11.22 -12.80
C ASN A 96 8.29 -11.16 -13.21
N ASP A 97 9.00 -12.28 -13.19
CA ASP A 97 10.41 -12.35 -13.60
C ASP A 97 10.61 -12.01 -15.08
N VAL A 98 9.69 -12.47 -15.94
CA VAL A 98 9.72 -12.17 -17.38
C VAL A 98 9.54 -10.69 -17.64
N VAL A 99 8.59 -10.03 -16.94
CA VAL A 99 8.39 -8.57 -17.05
C VAL A 99 9.71 -7.85 -16.79
N VAL A 100 10.37 -8.19 -15.69
CA VAL A 100 11.60 -7.52 -15.29
C VAL A 100 12.72 -7.76 -16.27
N LYS A 101 12.90 -9.02 -16.71
CA LYS A 101 13.92 -9.40 -17.68
C LYS A 101 13.75 -8.68 -19.02
N LEU A 102 12.52 -8.41 -19.45
CA LEU A 102 12.26 -7.67 -20.69
C LEU A 102 12.51 -6.17 -20.52
N VAL A 103 12.03 -5.56 -19.44
CA VAL A 103 12.12 -4.11 -19.22
C VAL A 103 13.54 -3.68 -18.81
N SER A 104 14.33 -4.55 -18.18
CA SER A 104 15.72 -4.28 -17.81
C SER A 104 16.73 -4.30 -18.97
N ARG A 105 16.41 -4.98 -20.08
CA ARG A 105 17.30 -5.09 -21.26
C ARG A 105 17.73 -3.74 -21.87
N PRO A 106 16.83 -2.79 -22.17
CA PRO A 106 17.22 -1.52 -22.78
C PRO A 106 18.12 -0.68 -21.87
N LEU A 107 18.05 -0.86 -20.55
CA LEU A 107 18.89 -0.14 -19.60
C LEU A 107 20.38 -0.49 -19.73
N LYS A 108 20.71 -1.71 -20.20
CA LYS A 108 22.10 -2.13 -20.44
C LYS A 108 22.80 -1.31 -21.54
N MET A 109 22.05 -0.55 -22.35
CA MET A 109 22.60 0.28 -23.43
C MET A 109 23.03 1.68 -22.95
N ILE A 110 22.74 2.04 -21.69
CA ILE A 110 23.06 3.37 -21.14
C ILE A 110 24.43 3.32 -20.45
N ASN A 111 25.40 4.05 -21.01
CA ASN A 111 26.78 4.09 -20.48
C ASN A 111 26.98 5.14 -19.38
N SER A 112 26.04 6.08 -19.17
CA SER A 112 26.15 7.12 -18.15
C SER A 112 25.60 6.62 -16.80
N PRO A 113 26.40 6.53 -15.73
CA PRO A 113 25.98 5.92 -14.46
C PRO A 113 24.77 6.62 -13.84
N TYR A 114 24.78 7.95 -13.73
CA TYR A 114 23.67 8.68 -13.13
C TYR A 114 22.42 8.73 -14.01
N LEU A 115 22.58 8.75 -15.35
CA LEU A 115 21.43 8.66 -16.26
C LEU A 115 20.78 7.27 -16.19
N LEU A 116 21.59 6.21 -16.13
CA LEU A 116 21.15 4.84 -15.93
C LEU A 116 20.40 4.69 -14.61
N MET A 117 20.90 5.28 -13.53
CA MET A 117 20.26 5.24 -12.21
C MET A 117 18.83 5.81 -12.25
N ILE A 118 18.65 6.95 -12.92
CA ILE A 118 17.34 7.60 -13.05
C ILE A 118 16.43 6.82 -14.00
N ALA A 119 16.94 6.35 -15.12
CA ALA A 119 16.18 5.49 -16.03
C ALA A 119 15.73 4.19 -15.34
N ALA A 120 16.61 3.58 -14.53
CA ALA A 120 16.31 2.40 -13.73
C ALA A 120 15.22 2.68 -12.68
N TYR A 121 15.25 3.84 -12.04
CA TYR A 121 14.17 4.25 -11.12
C TYR A 121 12.81 4.35 -11.82
N PHE A 122 12.73 5.02 -12.97
CA PHE A 122 11.47 5.11 -13.73
C PHE A 122 10.98 3.74 -14.19
N VAL A 123 11.87 2.89 -14.70
CA VAL A 123 11.56 1.51 -15.07
C VAL A 123 11.01 0.74 -13.87
N ALA A 124 11.67 0.86 -12.72
CA ALA A 124 11.28 0.15 -11.52
C ALA A 124 9.93 0.66 -10.96
N CYS A 125 9.64 1.96 -11.09
CA CYS A 125 8.31 2.52 -10.83
C CYS A 125 7.27 1.95 -11.80
N LEU A 126 7.54 1.90 -13.11
CA LEU A 126 6.61 1.29 -14.07
C LEU A 126 6.35 -0.19 -13.75
N MET A 127 7.35 -0.91 -13.25
CA MET A 127 7.18 -2.29 -12.80
C MET A 127 6.28 -2.44 -11.56
N SER A 128 6.15 -1.39 -10.73
CA SER A 128 5.22 -1.41 -9.59
C SER A 128 3.75 -1.42 -10.01
N LEU A 129 3.44 -1.14 -11.28
CA LEU A 129 2.11 -1.36 -11.85
C LEU A 129 1.76 -2.86 -11.91
N ALA A 130 2.73 -3.71 -12.27
CA ALA A 130 2.55 -5.15 -12.41
C ALA A 130 2.78 -5.92 -11.11
N VAL A 131 3.77 -5.50 -10.32
CA VAL A 131 4.17 -6.21 -9.09
C VAL A 131 3.65 -5.45 -7.88
N SER A 132 2.50 -5.89 -7.37
CA SER A 132 1.83 -5.26 -6.23
C SER A 132 2.51 -5.52 -4.87
N SER A 133 3.47 -6.44 -4.79
CA SER A 133 4.20 -6.76 -3.55
C SER A 133 5.44 -5.90 -3.41
N ALA A 134 5.54 -5.11 -2.33
CA ALA A 134 6.68 -4.23 -2.12
C ALA A 134 8.00 -4.99 -1.93
N THR A 135 8.02 -5.97 -1.03
CA THR A 135 9.20 -6.82 -0.79
C THR A 135 9.52 -7.66 -2.03
N GLY A 136 8.49 -8.20 -2.69
CA GLY A 136 8.66 -8.97 -3.93
C GLY A 136 9.32 -8.15 -5.03
N LEU A 137 8.83 -6.92 -5.28
CA LEU A 137 9.41 -6.00 -6.25
C LEU A 137 10.86 -5.63 -5.88
N GLY A 138 11.15 -5.31 -4.62
CA GLY A 138 12.50 -4.97 -4.19
C GLY A 138 13.51 -6.11 -4.41
N VAL A 139 13.17 -7.34 -4.00
CA VAL A 139 14.01 -8.53 -4.21
C VAL A 139 14.22 -8.79 -5.71
N LEU A 140 13.16 -8.64 -6.49
CA LEU A 140 13.19 -8.85 -7.93
C LEU A 140 14.09 -7.83 -8.65
N LEU A 141 14.02 -6.55 -8.26
CA LEU A 141 14.91 -5.50 -8.77
C LEU A 141 16.36 -5.74 -8.34
N MET A 142 16.58 -6.25 -7.12
CA MET A 142 17.90 -6.62 -6.62
C MET A 142 18.53 -7.78 -7.38
N ALA A 143 17.74 -8.72 -7.90
CA ALA A 143 18.23 -9.81 -8.72
C ALA A 143 18.43 -9.43 -10.20
N THR A 144 17.98 -8.24 -10.64
CA THR A 144 17.98 -7.84 -12.05
C THR A 144 18.64 -6.51 -12.34
N LEU A 145 18.11 -5.40 -11.84
CA LEU A 145 18.62 -4.05 -12.10
C LEU A 145 19.85 -3.73 -11.26
N PHE A 146 19.94 -4.26 -10.04
CA PHE A 146 21.06 -3.98 -9.16
C PHE A 146 22.42 -4.40 -9.75
N PRO A 147 22.61 -5.62 -10.31
CA PRO A 147 23.86 -6.00 -10.97
C PRO A 147 24.21 -5.06 -12.14
N VAL A 148 23.21 -4.71 -12.97
CA VAL A 148 23.39 -3.81 -14.11
C VAL A 148 23.87 -2.43 -13.66
N MET A 149 23.27 -1.88 -12.60
CA MET A 149 23.63 -0.58 -12.06
C MET A 149 25.05 -0.57 -11.47
N VAL A 150 25.38 -1.58 -10.65
CA VAL A 150 26.70 -1.66 -10.00
C VAL A 150 27.82 -1.86 -11.03
N ASN A 151 27.59 -2.66 -12.07
CA ASN A 151 28.60 -2.95 -13.11
C ASN A 151 28.90 -1.77 -14.04
N VAL A 152 28.04 -0.75 -14.09
CA VAL A 152 28.28 0.51 -14.82
C VAL A 152 28.86 1.59 -13.88
N GLY A 153 29.16 1.25 -12.62
CA GLY A 153 29.81 2.15 -11.67
C GLY A 153 28.87 2.94 -10.76
N ILE A 154 27.62 2.51 -10.57
CA ILE A 154 26.76 3.07 -9.51
C ILE A 154 27.15 2.40 -8.17
N SER A 155 27.20 3.18 -7.08
CA SER A 155 27.50 2.61 -5.76
C SER A 155 26.45 1.59 -5.33
N ARG A 156 26.85 0.57 -4.56
CA ARG A 156 25.92 -0.45 -4.01
C ARG A 156 24.78 0.18 -3.24
N GLY A 157 25.07 1.18 -2.43
CA GLY A 157 24.06 1.90 -1.67
C GLY A 157 23.08 2.66 -2.56
N ALA A 158 23.55 3.35 -3.60
CA ALA A 158 22.65 4.05 -4.53
C ALA A 158 21.79 3.06 -5.33
N ALA A 159 22.38 1.99 -5.85
CA ALA A 159 21.65 0.93 -6.55
C ALA A 159 20.59 0.28 -5.65
N ALA A 160 20.93 -0.03 -4.40
CA ALA A 160 19.99 -0.55 -3.41
C ALA A 160 18.85 0.44 -3.12
N ALA A 161 19.14 1.73 -2.98
CA ALA A 161 18.12 2.76 -2.79
C ALA A 161 17.15 2.81 -3.97
N ILE A 162 17.63 2.70 -5.20
CA ILE A 162 16.78 2.67 -6.41
C ILE A 162 15.92 1.41 -6.46
N CYS A 163 16.41 0.25 -5.98
CA CYS A 163 15.59 -0.95 -5.87
C CYS A 163 14.52 -0.85 -4.78
N ALA A 164 14.77 -0.11 -3.70
CA ALA A 164 13.83 0.05 -2.58
C ALA A 164 12.82 1.19 -2.74
N SER A 165 13.05 2.14 -3.66
CA SER A 165 12.24 3.35 -3.79
C SER A 165 10.93 3.26 -4.60
N PRO A 166 10.77 2.37 -5.62
CA PRO A 166 9.59 2.32 -6.47
C PRO A 166 8.29 2.07 -5.74
N VAL A 167 8.39 1.38 -4.60
CA VAL A 167 7.28 1.03 -3.72
C VAL A 167 6.83 2.20 -2.86
N ALA A 168 7.53 3.34 -2.89
CA ALA A 168 7.17 4.54 -2.14
C ALA A 168 5.87 5.19 -2.64
N LEU A 169 5.57 5.03 -3.93
CA LEU A 169 4.37 5.56 -4.56
C LEU A 169 3.61 4.43 -5.25
N ILE A 170 2.38 4.18 -4.83
CA ILE A 170 1.57 3.14 -5.46
C ILE A 170 1.00 3.66 -6.78
N LEU A 171 1.26 2.91 -7.85
CA LEU A 171 0.75 3.17 -9.19
C LEU A 171 -0.31 2.16 -9.64
N SER A 172 -0.25 0.93 -9.13
CA SER A 172 -1.15 -0.13 -9.58
C SER A 172 -2.59 0.14 -9.12
N PRO A 173 -3.56 0.32 -10.06
CA PRO A 173 -4.97 0.52 -9.71
C PRO A 173 -5.56 -0.75 -9.07
N THR A 174 -4.96 -1.90 -9.36
CA THR A 174 -5.35 -3.20 -8.83
C THR A 174 -4.45 -3.61 -7.66
N SER A 175 -4.00 -2.67 -6.84
CA SER A 175 -3.41 -2.98 -5.52
C SER A 175 -4.50 -2.94 -4.45
N GLY A 176 -4.36 -3.77 -3.41
CA GLY A 176 -5.34 -3.81 -2.31
C GLY A 176 -5.51 -2.44 -1.63
N ASP A 177 -4.41 -1.71 -1.47
CA ASP A 177 -4.42 -0.38 -0.85
C ASP A 177 -5.19 0.65 -1.69
N VAL A 178 -5.09 0.61 -3.03
CA VAL A 178 -5.81 1.54 -3.92
C VAL A 178 -7.29 1.19 -4.01
N VAL A 179 -7.63 -0.10 -4.08
CA VAL A 179 -9.04 -0.55 -4.06
C VAL A 179 -9.72 -0.09 -2.77
N LEU A 180 -9.03 -0.27 -1.65
CA LEU A 180 -9.51 0.17 -0.34
C LEU A 180 -9.62 1.70 -0.24
N ALA A 181 -8.62 2.44 -0.71
CA ALA A 181 -8.63 3.89 -0.73
C ALA A 181 -9.77 4.44 -1.60
N ALA A 182 -10.04 3.85 -2.76
CA ALA A 182 -11.13 4.22 -3.64
C ALA A 182 -12.49 4.00 -2.96
N GLN A 183 -12.68 2.86 -2.28
CA GLN A 183 -13.90 2.55 -1.54
C GLN A 183 -14.10 3.52 -0.36
N ALA A 184 -13.06 3.82 0.40
CA ALA A 184 -13.12 4.82 1.48
C ALA A 184 -13.36 6.25 0.96
N SER A 185 -12.91 6.53 -0.27
CA SER A 185 -13.14 7.79 -0.97
C SER A 185 -14.53 7.89 -1.60
N GLN A 186 -15.32 6.81 -1.59
CA GLN A 186 -16.60 6.69 -2.30
C GLN A 186 -16.48 7.03 -3.80
N MET A 187 -15.34 6.68 -4.41
CA MET A 187 -15.06 6.90 -5.83
C MET A 187 -15.00 5.57 -6.57
N LYS A 188 -15.37 5.58 -7.87
CA LYS A 188 -15.09 4.45 -8.76
C LYS A 188 -13.58 4.21 -8.81
N LEU A 189 -13.16 2.95 -8.85
CA LEU A 189 -11.74 2.57 -8.83
C LEU A 189 -10.93 3.27 -9.92
N VAL A 190 -11.45 3.26 -11.16
CA VAL A 190 -10.77 3.85 -12.32
C VAL A 190 -10.58 5.35 -12.14
N ASP A 191 -11.60 6.05 -11.62
CA ASP A 191 -11.52 7.49 -11.37
C ASP A 191 -10.53 7.81 -10.26
N PHE A 192 -10.60 7.09 -9.14
CA PHE A 192 -9.68 7.28 -8.02
C PHE A 192 -8.22 7.02 -8.43
N ALA A 193 -7.98 5.92 -9.15
CA ALA A 193 -6.63 5.50 -9.50
C ALA A 193 -6.04 6.36 -10.62
N PHE A 194 -6.74 6.54 -11.74
CA PHE A 194 -6.19 7.19 -12.93
C PHE A 194 -6.42 8.71 -12.99
N LYS A 195 -7.54 9.22 -12.48
CA LYS A 195 -7.83 10.66 -12.55
C LYS A 195 -7.32 11.42 -11.34
N ALA A 196 -7.41 10.85 -10.15
CA ALA A 196 -6.98 11.53 -8.92
C ALA A 196 -5.56 11.15 -8.50
N THR A 197 -5.28 9.86 -8.29
CA THR A 197 -4.01 9.41 -7.67
C THR A 197 -2.84 9.44 -8.65
N LEU A 198 -3.02 8.92 -9.87
CA LEU A 198 -1.92 8.77 -10.84
C LEU A 198 -1.22 10.08 -11.20
N PRO A 199 -1.91 11.22 -11.47
CA PRO A 199 -1.23 12.48 -11.75
C PRO A 199 -0.36 12.96 -10.59
N ILE A 200 -0.86 12.83 -9.35
CA ILE A 200 -0.13 13.17 -8.13
C ILE A 200 1.10 12.27 -7.97
N SER A 201 0.94 10.96 -8.18
CA SER A 201 2.05 10.00 -8.14
C SER A 201 3.11 10.30 -9.20
N ILE A 202 2.72 10.66 -10.44
CA ILE A 202 3.68 11.00 -11.51
C ILE A 202 4.50 12.24 -11.11
N MET A 203 3.86 13.28 -10.60
CA MET A 203 4.56 14.47 -10.12
C MET A 203 5.56 14.12 -9.02
N ALA A 204 5.14 13.33 -8.04
CA ALA A 204 6.00 12.89 -6.95
C ALA A 204 7.16 12.01 -7.44
N ILE A 205 6.94 11.08 -8.38
CA ILE A 205 8.00 10.25 -8.99
C ILE A 205 9.04 11.12 -9.69
N VAL A 206 8.61 12.12 -10.48
CA VAL A 206 9.55 13.00 -11.19
C VAL A 206 10.39 13.79 -10.19
N CYS A 207 9.78 14.37 -9.15
CA CYS A 207 10.52 15.10 -8.12
C CYS A 207 11.44 14.18 -7.29
N MET A 208 10.99 12.96 -6.98
CA MET A 208 11.81 11.94 -6.32
C MET A 208 13.01 11.53 -7.18
N ALA A 209 12.84 11.38 -8.50
CA ALA A 209 13.92 11.07 -9.43
C ALA A 209 15.00 12.17 -9.41
N VAL A 210 14.58 13.44 -9.46
CA VAL A 210 15.48 14.59 -9.34
C VAL A 210 16.21 14.57 -7.98
N ALA A 211 15.49 14.30 -6.89
CA ALA A 211 16.08 14.17 -5.57
C ALA A 211 17.08 13.01 -5.49
N HIS A 212 16.79 11.85 -6.08
CA HIS A 212 17.71 10.72 -6.18
C HIS A 212 19.00 11.13 -6.91
N PHE A 213 18.89 11.82 -8.04
CA PHE A 213 20.06 12.26 -8.81
C PHE A 213 21.06 13.05 -7.96
N PHE A 214 20.58 14.08 -7.26
CA PHE A 214 21.44 14.94 -6.44
C PHE A 214 21.87 14.29 -5.12
N TRP A 215 20.95 13.61 -4.44
CA TRP A 215 21.20 13.05 -3.12
C TRP A 215 22.17 11.87 -3.16
N GLN A 216 22.03 10.96 -4.13
CA GLN A 216 22.97 9.84 -4.26
C GLN A 216 24.37 10.34 -4.59
N ARG A 217 24.51 11.31 -5.50
CA ARG A 217 25.79 11.93 -5.85
C ARG A 217 26.45 12.60 -4.65
N TYR A 218 25.69 13.34 -3.85
CA TYR A 218 26.20 13.96 -2.63
C TYR A 218 26.72 12.92 -1.63
N LEU A 219 25.97 11.84 -1.39
CA LEU A 219 26.36 10.79 -0.46
C LEU A 219 27.58 9.98 -0.95
N ASP A 220 27.64 9.69 -2.24
CA ASP A 220 28.77 8.96 -2.84
C ASP A 220 30.06 9.77 -2.77
N ASN A 221 30.00 11.08 -3.09
CA ASN A 221 31.14 12.00 -2.93
C ASN A 221 31.61 12.09 -1.47
N LYS A 222 30.67 12.12 -0.52
CA LYS A 222 31.00 12.22 0.92
C LYS A 222 31.65 10.95 1.47
N ALA A 223 31.34 9.79 0.89
CA ALA A 223 31.79 8.49 1.37
C ALA A 223 33.06 7.97 0.66
N ASN A 224 33.62 8.70 -0.32
CA ASN A 224 34.77 8.28 -1.13
C ASN A 224 34.63 6.83 -1.64
N VAL A 225 33.45 6.49 -2.17
CA VAL A 225 33.08 5.10 -2.47
C VAL A 225 33.94 4.54 -3.60
N SER A 226 34.58 3.38 -3.39
CA SER A 226 35.21 2.61 -4.48
C SER A 226 34.16 1.81 -5.24
N HIS A 227 34.29 1.76 -6.57
CA HIS A 227 33.41 0.98 -7.42
C HIS A 227 33.86 -0.48 -7.44
N GLU A 228 33.09 -1.37 -6.82
CA GLU A 228 33.28 -2.81 -6.93
C GLU A 228 32.33 -3.38 -7.98
N ILE A 229 32.89 -3.92 -9.05
CA ILE A 229 32.13 -4.67 -10.06
C ILE A 229 31.70 -5.99 -9.42
N LEU A 230 30.42 -6.34 -9.55
CA LEU A 230 29.87 -7.55 -8.97
C LEU A 230 29.66 -8.62 -10.03
N ASP A 231 30.16 -9.82 -9.75
CA ASP A 231 29.88 -11.03 -10.51
C ASP A 231 28.56 -11.64 -9.98
N VAL A 232 27.43 -11.02 -10.33
CA VAL A 232 26.10 -11.48 -9.91
C VAL A 232 25.38 -12.04 -11.13
N SER A 233 25.02 -13.31 -11.04
CA SER A 233 24.22 -14.02 -12.04
C SER A 233 22.84 -13.37 -12.19
N GLU A 234 22.48 -13.01 -13.42
CA GLU A 234 21.14 -12.52 -13.77
C GLU A 234 20.07 -13.59 -13.54
N ILE A 235 18.83 -13.17 -13.27
CA ILE A 235 17.67 -14.08 -13.21
C ILE A 235 17.58 -14.93 -14.49
N THR A 236 17.71 -16.26 -14.32
CA THR A 236 17.31 -17.26 -15.30
C THR A 236 15.86 -17.66 -15.01
N THR A 237 14.93 -17.11 -15.79
CA THR A 237 13.53 -17.59 -15.80
C THR A 237 13.30 -18.47 -17.03
N ASP A 238 12.66 -19.61 -16.81
CA ASP A 238 12.23 -20.56 -17.84
C ASP A 238 10.86 -20.19 -18.43
N ALA A 239 10.20 -19.16 -17.89
CA ALA A 239 8.87 -18.75 -18.33
C ALA A 239 8.88 -18.11 -19.74
N PRO A 240 7.87 -18.40 -20.59
CA PRO A 240 7.77 -17.84 -21.92
C PRO A 240 7.71 -16.31 -21.91
N ARG A 241 8.27 -15.68 -22.94
CA ARG A 241 8.29 -14.20 -23.04
C ARG A 241 6.89 -13.57 -23.00
N PHE A 242 5.88 -14.25 -23.53
CA PHE A 242 4.51 -13.72 -23.55
C PHE A 242 3.86 -13.67 -22.15
N TYR A 243 4.40 -14.38 -21.14
CA TYR A 243 3.89 -14.31 -19.76
C TYR A 243 4.01 -12.90 -19.16
N ALA A 244 4.86 -12.04 -19.74
CA ALA A 244 4.99 -10.65 -19.32
C ALA A 244 3.67 -9.86 -19.36
N ILE A 245 2.68 -10.29 -20.17
CA ILE A 245 1.39 -9.61 -20.22
C ILE A 245 0.48 -9.97 -19.04
N LEU A 246 0.65 -11.16 -18.44
CA LEU A 246 -0.27 -11.70 -17.45
C LEU A 246 -0.42 -10.82 -16.20
N PRO A 247 0.67 -10.28 -15.60
CA PRO A 247 0.55 -9.41 -14.45
C PRO A 247 -0.26 -8.12 -14.72
N PHE A 248 -0.33 -7.67 -15.97
CA PHE A 248 -1.10 -6.48 -16.38
C PHE A 248 -2.55 -6.79 -16.74
N THR A 249 -2.93 -8.07 -16.86
CA THR A 249 -4.30 -8.46 -17.25
C THR A 249 -5.39 -7.91 -16.34
N PRO A 250 -5.22 -7.80 -15.00
CA PRO A 250 -6.25 -7.19 -14.16
C PRO A 250 -6.48 -5.71 -14.49
N ILE A 251 -5.40 -4.95 -14.75
CA ILE A 251 -5.49 -3.53 -15.11
C ILE A 251 -6.22 -3.39 -16.45
N MET A 252 -5.85 -4.17 -17.45
CA MET A 252 -6.51 -4.18 -18.76
C MET A 252 -7.98 -4.57 -18.64
N GLY A 253 -8.29 -5.59 -17.82
CA GLY A 253 -9.64 -6.04 -17.58
C GLY A 253 -10.51 -4.95 -16.93
N VAL A 254 -10.02 -4.28 -15.89
CA VAL A 254 -10.73 -3.17 -15.24
C VAL A 254 -10.99 -2.02 -16.22
N LEU A 255 -10.05 -1.70 -17.12
CA LEU A 255 -10.24 -0.64 -18.11
C LEU A 255 -11.23 -1.00 -19.22
N VAL A 256 -11.28 -2.27 -19.64
CA VAL A 256 -12.20 -2.75 -20.69
C VAL A 256 -13.62 -2.93 -20.15
N PHE A 257 -13.74 -3.47 -18.94
CA PHE A 257 -15.03 -3.78 -18.28
C PHE A 257 -15.50 -2.68 -17.31
N ASP A 258 -15.20 -1.41 -17.63
CA ASP A 258 -15.65 -0.21 -16.87
C ASP A 258 -17.01 0.32 -17.36
N GLY A 259 -17.77 -0.46 -18.14
CA GLY A 259 -19.07 -0.02 -18.70
C GLY A 259 -19.01 0.78 -19.99
N LYS A 260 -17.81 1.20 -20.44
CA LYS A 260 -17.63 1.98 -21.70
C LYS A 260 -17.59 1.12 -22.95
N TRP A 261 -16.83 0.02 -22.90
CA TRP A 261 -16.57 -0.86 -24.05
C TRP A 261 -17.18 -2.26 -23.87
N GLY A 262 -17.47 -2.64 -22.62
CA GLY A 262 -18.12 -3.89 -22.23
C GLY A 262 -19.00 -3.68 -21.00
N PRO A 263 -19.61 -4.75 -20.45
CA PRO A 263 -20.39 -4.65 -19.22
C PRO A 263 -19.51 -4.20 -18.05
N GLU A 264 -20.09 -3.47 -17.09
CA GLU A 264 -19.41 -3.11 -15.84
C GLU A 264 -19.27 -4.36 -14.98
N LEU A 265 -18.04 -4.90 -14.87
CA LEU A 265 -17.75 -6.09 -14.08
C LEU A 265 -17.13 -5.70 -12.73
N HIS A 266 -17.51 -6.46 -11.69
CA HIS A 266 -16.85 -6.34 -10.40
C HIS A 266 -15.38 -6.80 -10.50
N ILE A 267 -14.48 -6.17 -9.74
CA ILE A 267 -13.04 -6.43 -9.78
C ILE A 267 -12.72 -7.91 -9.50
N ILE A 268 -13.45 -8.53 -8.57
CA ILE A 268 -13.32 -9.97 -8.27
C ILE A 268 -13.56 -10.81 -9.53
N THR A 269 -14.62 -10.51 -10.28
CA THR A 269 -14.96 -11.23 -11.51
C THR A 269 -13.83 -11.10 -12.53
N VAL A 270 -13.29 -9.90 -12.70
CA VAL A 270 -12.15 -9.65 -13.59
C VAL A 270 -10.93 -10.47 -13.15
N LEU A 271 -10.57 -10.46 -11.86
CA LEU A 271 -9.43 -11.20 -11.33
C LEU A 271 -9.59 -12.72 -11.48
N VAL A 272 -10.79 -13.25 -11.28
CA VAL A 272 -11.08 -14.68 -11.49
C VAL A 272 -10.89 -15.05 -12.96
N ILE A 273 -11.38 -14.22 -13.89
CA ILE A 273 -11.14 -14.43 -15.33
C ILE A 273 -9.64 -14.43 -15.64
N CYS A 274 -8.87 -13.47 -15.09
CA CYS A 274 -7.42 -13.42 -15.25
C CYS A 274 -6.71 -14.66 -14.68
N MET A 275 -7.17 -15.17 -13.53
CA MET A 275 -6.62 -16.37 -12.91
C MET A 275 -6.91 -17.63 -13.74
N VAL A 276 -8.14 -17.76 -14.26
CA VAL A 276 -8.51 -18.86 -15.18
C VAL A 276 -7.69 -18.79 -16.46
N LEU A 277 -7.53 -17.61 -17.05
CA LEU A 277 -6.69 -17.42 -18.24
C LEU A 277 -5.25 -17.87 -17.98
N ALA A 278 -4.66 -17.44 -16.87
CA ALA A 278 -3.30 -17.85 -16.50
C ALA A 278 -3.18 -19.37 -16.26
N ALA A 279 -4.15 -19.98 -15.58
CA ALA A 279 -4.17 -21.42 -15.35
C ALA A 279 -4.30 -22.23 -16.64
N VAL A 280 -5.13 -21.77 -17.59
CA VAL A 280 -5.27 -22.39 -18.92
C VAL A 280 -3.96 -22.31 -19.70
N LEU A 281 -3.28 -21.16 -19.67
CA LEU A 281 -1.98 -20.99 -20.34
C LEU A 281 -0.91 -21.88 -19.71
N GLU A 282 -0.89 -22.01 -18.39
CA GLU A 282 0.02 -22.91 -17.69
C GLU A 282 -0.29 -24.39 -17.98
N PHE A 283 -1.57 -24.75 -18.15
CA PHE A 283 -1.95 -26.08 -18.61
C PHE A 283 -1.45 -26.36 -20.03
N VAL A 284 -1.66 -25.43 -20.97
CA VAL A 284 -1.20 -25.58 -22.37
C VAL A 284 0.33 -25.67 -22.43
N ARG A 285 1.05 -24.96 -21.56
CA ARG A 285 2.51 -25.01 -21.49
C ARG A 285 3.02 -26.32 -20.90
N SER A 286 2.45 -26.76 -19.78
CA SER A 286 2.98 -27.87 -18.98
C SER A 286 2.35 -29.23 -19.32
N PHE A 287 1.18 -29.23 -19.98
CA PHE A 287 0.29 -30.37 -20.19
C PHE A 287 0.07 -31.22 -18.90
N SER A 288 0.13 -30.58 -17.73
CA SER A 288 0.05 -31.25 -16.43
C SER A 288 -0.97 -30.54 -15.53
N ALA A 289 -2.15 -31.14 -15.40
CA ALA A 289 -3.19 -30.63 -14.49
C ALA A 289 -2.69 -30.55 -13.04
N LYS A 290 -1.86 -31.52 -12.61
CA LYS A 290 -1.25 -31.52 -11.28
C LYS A 290 -0.45 -30.24 -11.01
N LYS A 291 0.45 -29.86 -11.93
CA LYS A 291 1.24 -28.62 -11.78
C LYS A 291 0.36 -27.37 -11.70
N VAL A 292 -0.70 -27.33 -12.51
CA VAL A 292 -1.64 -26.19 -12.51
C VAL A 292 -2.37 -26.10 -11.17
N PHE A 293 -2.88 -27.22 -10.65
CA PHE A 293 -3.57 -27.26 -9.36
C PHE A 293 -2.63 -26.95 -8.19
N ASP A 294 -1.42 -27.52 -8.17
CA ASP A 294 -0.39 -27.19 -7.17
C ASP A 294 -0.07 -25.68 -7.18
N GLY A 295 -0.05 -25.06 -8.38
CA GLY A 295 0.12 -23.62 -8.52
C GLY A 295 -1.08 -22.81 -8.04
N LEU A 296 -2.32 -23.28 -8.28
CA LEU A 296 -3.52 -22.64 -7.74
C LEU A 296 -3.58 -22.70 -6.20
N ASP A 297 -3.05 -23.75 -5.58
CA ASP A 297 -2.90 -23.82 -4.12
C ASP A 297 -1.99 -22.71 -3.58
N VAL A 298 -0.96 -22.30 -4.35
CA VAL A 298 -0.14 -21.12 -4.01
C VAL A 298 -0.98 -19.84 -4.05
N ALA A 299 -1.89 -19.71 -5.02
CA ALA A 299 -2.83 -18.60 -5.06
C ALA A 299 -3.74 -18.57 -3.82
N TYR A 300 -4.31 -19.72 -3.45
CA TYR A 300 -5.18 -19.83 -2.27
C TYR A 300 -4.45 -19.57 -0.95
N ARG A 301 -3.18 -19.98 -0.83
CA ARG A 301 -2.33 -19.59 0.31
C ARG A 301 -2.12 -18.07 0.36
N GLY A 302 -1.87 -17.44 -0.79
CA GLY A 302 -1.82 -15.97 -0.88
C GLY A 302 -3.12 -15.28 -0.44
N MET A 303 -4.28 -15.88 -0.73
CA MET A 303 -5.58 -15.42 -0.22
C MET A 303 -5.67 -15.56 1.30
N ALA A 304 -5.24 -16.69 1.86
CA ALA A 304 -5.27 -16.94 3.31
C ALA A 304 -4.34 -15.99 4.09
N ASP A 305 -3.17 -15.70 3.54
CA ASP A 305 -2.23 -14.72 4.12
C ASP A 305 -2.86 -13.32 4.13
N ALA A 306 -3.54 -12.93 3.05
CA ALA A 306 -4.26 -11.66 2.99
C ALA A 306 -5.45 -11.62 3.96
N PHE A 307 -6.17 -12.72 4.15
CA PHE A 307 -7.23 -12.80 5.16
C PHE A 307 -6.70 -12.47 6.56
N SER A 308 -5.67 -13.19 7.00
CA SER A 308 -5.12 -13.06 8.35
C SER A 308 -4.46 -11.70 8.61
N SER A 309 -3.75 -11.15 7.61
CA SER A 309 -2.95 -9.93 7.77
C SER A 309 -3.72 -8.64 7.46
N VAL A 310 -4.67 -8.67 6.52
CA VAL A 310 -5.39 -7.48 6.04
C VAL A 310 -6.83 -7.48 6.49
N VAL A 311 -7.57 -8.54 6.20
CA VAL A 311 -9.03 -8.56 6.41
C VAL A 311 -9.38 -8.45 7.90
N ILE A 312 -8.70 -9.22 8.76
CA ILE A 312 -8.92 -9.12 10.21
C ILE A 312 -8.49 -7.76 10.77
N LEU A 313 -7.45 -7.15 10.21
CA LEU A 313 -7.04 -5.79 10.59
C LEU A 313 -8.11 -4.76 10.22
N LEU A 314 -8.72 -4.85 9.03
CA LEU A 314 -9.80 -3.98 8.61
C LEU A 314 -11.03 -4.10 9.52
N VAL A 315 -11.37 -5.33 9.92
CA VAL A 315 -12.44 -5.57 10.89
C VAL A 315 -12.12 -4.90 12.22
N ALA A 316 -10.92 -5.10 12.77
CA ALA A 316 -10.47 -4.48 14.01
C ALA A 316 -10.47 -2.94 13.94
N ALA A 317 -9.98 -2.39 12.83
CA ALA A 317 -9.98 -0.96 12.54
C ALA A 317 -11.41 -0.40 12.44
N GLY A 318 -12.33 -1.13 11.81
CA GLY A 318 -13.75 -0.77 11.74
C GLY A 318 -14.40 -0.73 13.12
N VAL A 319 -14.12 -1.70 14.00
CA VAL A 319 -14.60 -1.70 15.39
C VAL A 319 -14.07 -0.47 16.13
N PHE A 320 -12.78 -0.15 15.97
CA PHE A 320 -12.16 1.03 16.56
C PHE A 320 -12.77 2.35 16.04
N ALA A 321 -12.92 2.48 14.72
CA ALA A 321 -13.55 3.63 14.06
C ALA A 321 -15.01 3.80 14.47
N GLN A 322 -15.73 2.71 14.74
CA GLN A 322 -17.05 2.77 15.33
C GLN A 322 -17.01 3.30 16.74
N GLY A 323 -16.14 2.76 17.60
CA GLY A 323 -15.99 3.21 18.97
C GLY A 323 -15.71 4.71 19.08
N LEU A 324 -14.80 5.24 18.24
CA LEU A 324 -14.51 6.68 18.20
C LEU A 324 -15.70 7.51 17.70
N GLY A 325 -16.45 6.99 16.74
CA GLY A 325 -17.66 7.65 16.24
C GLY A 325 -18.76 7.69 17.30
N THR A 326 -19.08 6.54 17.92
CA THR A 326 -20.16 6.41 18.91
C THR A 326 -19.85 7.19 20.17
N ILE A 327 -18.59 7.22 20.63
CA ILE A 327 -18.26 7.96 21.85
C ILE A 327 -18.36 9.47 21.68
N GLY A 328 -18.40 9.98 20.44
CA GLY A 328 -18.47 11.43 20.13
C GLY A 328 -17.11 12.09 19.96
N PHE A 329 -16.02 11.31 19.86
CA PHE A 329 -14.67 11.82 19.69
C PHE A 329 -14.50 12.59 18.38
N ILE A 330 -14.99 12.03 17.26
CA ILE A 330 -14.87 12.64 15.92
C ILE A 330 -15.59 14.00 15.89
N SER A 331 -16.83 14.06 16.40
CA SER A 331 -17.60 15.29 16.50
C SER A 331 -16.89 16.36 17.37
N GLY A 332 -16.24 15.92 18.45
CA GLY A 332 -15.45 16.81 19.30
C GLY A 332 -14.21 17.39 18.61
N LEU A 333 -13.50 16.58 17.80
CA LEU A 333 -12.34 17.06 17.04
C LEU A 333 -12.73 18.13 16.03
N ILE A 334 -13.91 17.99 15.41
CA ILE A 334 -14.40 18.94 14.42
C ILE A 334 -14.78 20.27 15.07
N GLY A 335 -15.41 20.23 16.25
CA GLY A 335 -15.67 21.45 17.02
C GLY A 335 -14.38 22.22 17.37
N LEU A 336 -13.27 21.51 17.56
CA LEU A 336 -11.94 22.12 17.73
C LEU A 336 -11.30 22.54 16.40
N ALA A 337 -11.52 21.83 15.30
CA ALA A 337 -10.92 22.16 14.00
C ALA A 337 -11.61 23.36 13.31
N GLN A 338 -12.92 23.52 13.49
CA GLN A 338 -13.70 24.63 12.93
C GLN A 338 -13.28 26.00 13.49
N SER A 339 -12.68 26.05 14.69
CA SER A 339 -12.12 27.29 15.24
C SER A 339 -10.78 27.71 14.62
N PHE A 340 -10.14 26.84 13.83
CA PHE A 340 -8.85 27.12 13.16
C PHE A 340 -8.98 27.46 11.66
N GLY A 341 -10.19 27.56 11.09
CA GLY A 341 -10.43 28.07 9.73
C GLY A 341 -9.99 27.18 8.55
N SER A 342 -9.06 26.24 8.73
CA SER A 342 -8.59 25.28 7.70
C SER A 342 -8.65 23.82 8.18
N GLY A 343 -9.78 23.41 8.77
CA GLY A 343 -9.93 22.07 9.37
C GLY A 343 -9.56 20.91 8.44
N GLY A 344 -9.83 21.03 7.13
CA GLY A 344 -9.46 20.06 6.09
C GLY A 344 -7.96 19.78 6.03
N LEU A 345 -7.16 20.83 5.77
CA LEU A 345 -5.70 20.73 5.65
C LEU A 345 -5.07 20.24 6.96
N VAL A 346 -5.54 20.73 8.11
CA VAL A 346 -5.01 20.30 9.41
C VAL A 346 -5.23 18.80 9.61
N ILE A 347 -6.42 18.29 9.33
CA ILE A 347 -6.72 16.86 9.48
C ILE A 347 -5.96 16.03 8.47
N MET A 348 -5.82 16.50 7.22
CA MET A 348 -5.00 15.84 6.21
C MET A 348 -3.54 15.70 6.69
N LEU A 349 -2.93 16.78 7.16
CA LEU A 349 -1.55 16.77 7.67
C LEU A 349 -1.38 15.88 8.90
N VAL A 350 -2.36 15.88 9.81
CA VAL A 350 -2.36 15.00 10.99
C VAL A 350 -2.39 13.53 10.55
N LEU A 351 -3.31 13.16 9.65
CA LEU A 351 -3.43 11.79 9.14
C LEU A 351 -2.16 11.35 8.42
N VAL A 352 -1.58 12.22 7.58
CA VAL A 352 -0.30 11.99 6.90
C VAL A 352 0.82 11.73 7.91
N ALA A 353 0.96 12.61 8.91
CA ALA A 353 2.03 12.51 9.89
C ALA A 353 1.93 11.24 10.74
N ILE A 354 0.75 10.95 11.31
CA ILE A 354 0.58 9.76 12.16
C ILE A 354 0.75 8.47 11.36
N THR A 355 0.26 8.44 10.12
CA THR A 355 0.32 7.26 9.26
C THR A 355 1.74 7.00 8.81
N MET A 356 2.47 8.04 8.41
CA MET A 356 3.89 7.92 8.06
C MET A 356 4.73 7.45 9.25
N LEU A 357 4.55 8.04 10.44
CA LEU A 357 5.28 7.63 11.64
C LEU A 357 4.97 6.19 12.05
N ALA A 358 3.70 5.78 11.94
CA ALA A 358 3.30 4.40 12.19
C ALA A 358 3.93 3.44 11.15
N ALA A 359 3.98 3.83 9.87
CA ALA A 359 4.62 3.02 8.83
C ALA A 359 6.14 2.91 9.02
N MET A 360 6.78 4.00 9.45
CA MET A 360 8.20 4.04 9.79
C MET A 360 8.55 3.11 10.95
N THR A 361 7.73 3.10 12.00
CA THR A 361 7.99 2.30 13.21
C THR A 361 7.65 0.82 13.01
N THR A 362 6.56 0.52 12.31
CA THR A 362 6.11 -0.86 12.06
C THR A 362 6.80 -1.53 10.88
N GLY A 363 7.39 -0.76 9.96
CA GLY A 363 7.95 -1.28 8.72
C GLY A 363 6.92 -1.75 7.70
N SER A 364 5.62 -1.49 7.95
CA SER A 364 4.51 -1.84 7.06
C SER A 364 3.80 -0.57 6.60
N GLY A 365 3.62 -0.40 5.29
CA GLY A 365 2.79 0.67 4.74
C GLY A 365 1.31 0.30 4.75
N ASN A 366 1.00 -0.99 4.72
CA ASN A 366 -0.37 -1.46 4.60
C ASN A 366 -1.04 -1.43 5.97
N ALA A 367 -0.35 -1.86 7.03
CA ALA A 367 -0.94 -1.93 8.37
C ALA A 367 -1.47 -0.57 8.90
N PRO A 368 -0.70 0.53 8.91
CA PRO A 368 -1.21 1.82 9.37
C PRO A 368 -2.24 2.43 8.41
N PHE A 369 -2.08 2.25 7.10
CA PHE A 369 -3.12 2.69 6.15
C PHE A 369 -4.46 1.98 6.41
N TYR A 370 -4.45 0.65 6.51
CA TYR A 370 -5.64 -0.16 6.79
C TYR A 370 -6.26 0.14 8.16
N ALA A 371 -5.44 0.49 9.15
CA ALA A 371 -5.91 0.90 10.47
C ALA A 371 -6.69 2.22 10.45
N PHE A 372 -6.24 3.20 9.66
CA PHE A 372 -6.78 4.56 9.70
C PHE A 372 -7.76 4.88 8.57
N VAL A 373 -7.76 4.12 7.48
CA VAL A 373 -8.65 4.36 6.32
C VAL A 373 -10.13 4.23 6.64
N GLU A 374 -10.49 3.41 7.64
CA GLU A 374 -11.87 3.31 8.15
C GLU A 374 -12.37 4.61 8.81
N LEU A 375 -11.47 5.52 9.18
CA LEU A 375 -11.84 6.82 9.74
C LEU A 375 -12.21 7.85 8.65
N ILE A 376 -11.73 7.67 7.42
CA ILE A 376 -11.86 8.66 6.34
C ILE A 376 -13.33 8.99 6.04
N PRO A 377 -14.24 8.02 5.78
CA PRO A 377 -15.63 8.36 5.44
C PRO A 377 -16.32 9.19 6.53
N LYS A 378 -16.06 8.87 7.81
CA LYS A 378 -16.64 9.58 8.96
C LYS A 378 -16.05 10.98 9.11
N LEU A 379 -14.74 11.13 8.98
CA LEU A 379 -14.07 12.43 9.04
C LEU A 379 -14.56 13.34 7.91
N ALA A 380 -14.57 12.82 6.68
CA ALA A 380 -14.98 13.55 5.49
C ALA A 380 -16.45 14.01 5.55
N SER A 381 -17.37 13.10 5.86
CA SER A 381 -18.80 13.42 5.94
C SER A 381 -19.12 14.45 7.02
N GLN A 382 -18.49 14.38 8.19
CA GLN A 382 -18.74 15.34 9.26
C GLN A 382 -18.08 16.70 9.03
N MET A 383 -16.99 16.75 8.27
CA MET A 383 -16.31 18.00 7.88
C MET A 383 -16.89 18.63 6.61
N GLY A 384 -17.72 17.89 5.87
CA GLY A 384 -18.24 18.32 4.57
C GLY A 384 -17.18 18.37 3.48
N ILE A 385 -16.13 17.57 3.59
CA ILE A 385 -15.01 17.52 2.63
C ILE A 385 -15.05 16.25 1.78
N ASN A 386 -14.40 16.29 0.63
CA ASN A 386 -14.17 15.14 -0.23
C ASN A 386 -13.29 14.10 0.49
N PRO A 387 -13.73 12.85 0.68
CA PRO A 387 -12.92 11.87 1.39
C PRO A 387 -11.61 11.51 0.65
N ALA A 388 -11.55 11.69 -0.67
CA ALA A 388 -10.32 11.50 -1.45
C ALA A 388 -9.19 12.48 -1.05
N TYR A 389 -9.56 13.69 -0.61
CA TYR A 389 -8.62 14.71 -0.11
C TYR A 389 -7.85 14.23 1.13
N LEU A 390 -8.46 13.34 1.93
CA LEU A 390 -7.78 12.68 3.06
C LEU A 390 -7.10 11.37 2.64
N ALA A 391 -7.76 10.58 1.78
CA ALA A 391 -7.32 9.22 1.44
C ALA A 391 -6.01 9.17 0.65
N ILE A 392 -5.88 10.00 -0.37
CA ILE A 392 -4.73 9.99 -1.29
C ILE A 392 -3.42 10.29 -0.55
N PRO A 393 -3.28 11.42 0.18
CA PRO A 393 -2.02 11.74 0.84
C PRO A 393 -1.73 10.77 1.98
N MET A 394 -2.75 10.26 2.68
CA MET A 394 -2.56 9.24 3.71
C MET A 394 -2.05 7.91 3.14
N LEU A 395 -2.61 7.45 2.01
CA LEU A 395 -2.17 6.26 1.29
C LEU A 395 -0.69 6.36 0.90
N GLN A 396 -0.29 7.48 0.30
CA GLN A 396 1.09 7.66 -0.12
C GLN A 396 2.03 7.85 1.07
N ALA A 397 1.63 8.62 2.09
CA ALA A 397 2.42 8.81 3.31
C ALA A 397 2.76 7.50 4.00
N SER A 398 1.82 6.55 3.99
CA SER A 398 2.02 5.21 4.51
C SER A 398 3.10 4.42 3.75
N ASN A 399 3.07 4.48 2.42
CA ASN A 399 4.04 3.79 1.57
C ASN A 399 5.42 4.45 1.59
N LEU A 400 5.45 5.78 1.60
CA LEU A 400 6.64 6.60 1.79
C LEU A 400 7.31 6.28 3.15
N GLY A 401 6.53 6.24 4.23
CA GLY A 401 7.01 5.89 5.57
C GLY A 401 7.62 4.49 5.63
N ARG A 402 7.02 3.50 4.94
CA ARG A 402 7.60 2.15 4.80
C ARG A 402 8.98 2.18 4.14
N THR A 403 9.17 2.96 3.08
CA THR A 403 10.44 3.04 2.33
C THR A 403 11.61 3.63 3.13
N ILE A 404 11.34 4.37 4.21
CA ILE A 404 12.35 4.90 5.13
C ILE A 404 12.35 4.18 6.49
N SER A 405 11.70 3.03 6.58
CA SER A 405 11.73 2.19 7.77
C SER A 405 12.88 1.18 7.70
N PRO A 406 13.81 1.15 8.68
CA PRO A 406 14.91 0.19 8.71
C PRO A 406 14.46 -1.24 9.04
N VAL A 407 13.22 -1.40 9.51
CA VAL A 407 12.62 -2.70 9.84
C VAL A 407 11.62 -3.18 8.79
N SER A 408 11.41 -2.41 7.70
CA SER A 408 10.53 -2.86 6.62
C SER A 408 11.12 -4.04 5.86
N GLY A 409 10.28 -5.01 5.49
CA GLY A 409 10.73 -6.21 4.78
C GLY A 409 11.47 -5.91 3.47
N VAL A 410 11.02 -4.89 2.71
CA VAL A 410 11.70 -4.47 1.47
C VAL A 410 13.09 -3.88 1.74
N VAL A 411 13.24 -3.00 2.73
CA VAL A 411 14.53 -2.39 3.07
C VAL A 411 15.49 -3.44 3.61
N VAL A 412 15.01 -4.33 4.49
CA VAL A 412 15.80 -5.42 5.06
C VAL A 412 16.27 -6.39 3.97
N ALA A 413 15.38 -6.81 3.07
CA ALA A 413 15.73 -7.71 1.98
C ALA A 413 16.74 -7.07 1.00
N VAL A 414 16.48 -5.82 0.59
CA VAL A 414 17.36 -5.07 -0.32
C VAL A 414 18.73 -4.85 0.30
N ALA A 415 18.79 -4.42 1.56
CA ALA A 415 20.04 -4.22 2.29
C ALA A 415 20.84 -5.52 2.45
N GLY A 416 20.16 -6.62 2.79
CA GLY A 416 20.76 -7.94 2.91
C GLY A 416 21.39 -8.42 1.60
N MET A 417 20.66 -8.31 0.48
CA MET A 417 21.18 -8.66 -0.85
C MET A 417 22.33 -7.74 -1.30
N ALA A 418 22.24 -6.45 -0.96
CA ALA A 418 23.29 -5.48 -1.25
C ALA A 418 24.49 -5.59 -0.30
N LYS A 419 24.43 -6.43 0.75
CA LYS A 419 25.45 -6.56 1.82
C LYS A 419 25.81 -5.24 2.50
N ILE A 420 24.79 -4.41 2.76
CA ILE A 420 24.92 -3.12 3.46
C ILE A 420 23.95 -3.05 4.64
N SER A 421 24.11 -2.04 5.49
CA SER A 421 23.18 -1.82 6.60
C SER A 421 21.80 -1.33 6.09
N PRO A 422 20.67 -1.82 6.65
CA PRO A 422 19.34 -1.24 6.40
C PRO A 422 19.29 0.28 6.62
N PHE A 423 20.05 0.78 7.61
CA PHE A 423 20.15 2.22 7.87
C PHE A 423 20.83 2.99 6.73
N GLU A 424 21.74 2.35 5.99
CA GLU A 424 22.35 2.97 4.81
C GLU A 424 21.32 3.14 3.68
N VAL A 425 20.48 2.14 3.44
CA VAL A 425 19.38 2.24 2.47
C VAL A 425 18.42 3.36 2.89
N VAL A 426 18.00 3.39 4.16
CA VAL A 426 17.12 4.45 4.70
C VAL A 426 17.74 5.83 4.54
N LYS A 427 19.03 6.00 4.86
CA LYS A 427 19.74 7.28 4.68
C LYS A 427 19.74 7.73 3.22
N ARG A 428 19.81 6.79 2.28
CA ARG A 428 19.81 7.07 0.84
C ARG A 428 18.40 7.31 0.28
N THR A 429 17.36 6.74 0.87
CA THR A 429 15.97 6.96 0.45
C THR A 429 15.29 8.15 1.15
N SER A 430 15.82 8.62 2.29
CA SER A 430 15.19 9.64 3.13
C SER A 430 14.84 10.95 2.43
N VAL A 431 15.80 11.57 1.72
CA VAL A 431 15.57 12.85 1.04
C VAL A 431 14.61 12.70 -0.15
N PRO A 432 14.78 11.72 -1.06
CA PRO A 432 13.78 11.46 -2.09
C PRO A 432 12.39 11.24 -1.52
N VAL A 433 12.24 10.41 -0.48
CA VAL A 433 10.94 10.14 0.16
C VAL A 433 10.32 11.39 0.76
N LEU A 434 11.10 12.24 1.42
CA LEU A 434 10.60 13.50 1.99
C LEU A 434 10.11 14.45 0.88
N VAL A 435 10.86 14.55 -0.23
CA VAL A 435 10.43 15.32 -1.41
C VAL A 435 9.14 14.76 -1.97
N GLY A 436 9.04 13.44 -2.12
CA GLY A 436 7.83 12.77 -2.59
C GLY A 436 6.62 13.09 -1.70
N LEU A 437 6.79 13.05 -0.37
CA LEU A 437 5.73 13.37 0.59
C LEU A 437 5.22 14.81 0.43
N ILE A 438 6.14 15.78 0.37
CA ILE A 438 5.80 17.19 0.21
C ILE A 438 5.02 17.39 -1.09
N VAL A 439 5.49 16.80 -2.18
CA VAL A 439 4.82 16.89 -3.48
C VAL A 439 3.44 16.26 -3.45
N VAL A 440 3.27 15.11 -2.80
CA VAL A 440 1.95 14.49 -2.65
C VAL A 440 0.99 15.41 -1.89
N VAL A 441 1.42 16.00 -0.77
CA VAL A 441 0.57 16.89 0.04
C VAL A 441 0.18 18.13 -0.77
N VAL A 442 1.16 18.80 -1.39
CA VAL A 442 0.92 20.02 -2.18
C VAL A 442 0.09 19.74 -3.42
N ALA A 443 0.36 18.65 -4.14
CA ALA A 443 -0.42 18.29 -5.32
C ALA A 443 -1.85 17.87 -4.95
N THR A 444 -2.05 17.19 -3.81
CA THR A 444 -3.40 16.90 -3.31
C THR A 444 -4.15 18.19 -3.03
N GLU A 445 -3.53 19.16 -2.34
CA GLU A 445 -4.13 20.46 -2.03
C GLU A 445 -4.58 21.22 -3.29
N ILE A 446 -3.79 21.14 -4.37
CA ILE A 446 -4.07 21.87 -5.61
C ILE A 446 -5.08 21.12 -6.49
N MET A 447 -4.99 19.80 -6.56
CA MET A 447 -5.69 18.99 -7.58
C MET A 447 -6.96 18.31 -7.07
N VAL A 448 -7.10 18.14 -5.75
CA VAL A 448 -8.25 17.47 -5.15
C VAL A 448 -9.06 18.52 -4.39
N PRO A 449 -10.30 18.83 -4.83
CA PRO A 449 -11.13 19.78 -4.11
C PRO A 449 -11.40 19.26 -2.71
N ALA A 450 -11.11 20.10 -1.71
CA ALA A 450 -11.42 19.85 -0.31
C ALA A 450 -12.92 19.71 -0.11
#